data_AF-A0AAE4T2J2-F1
#
_entry.id   AF-A0AAE4T2J2-F1
#
_cell.length_a   1.000
_cell.length_b   1.000
_cell.length_c   1.000
_cell.angle_alpha   90.00
_cell.angle_beta   90.00
_cell.angle_gamma   90.00
#
_symmetry.space_group_name_H-M   'P 1'
#
loop_
_entity.id
_entity.type
_entity.pdbx_description
1 polymer ?
#
loop_
_entity_poly.entity_id
_entity_poly.type
_entity_poly.pdbx_seq_one_letter_code
_entity_poly.pdbx_strand_id
1 'polypeptide(L)'
;MKINIDLGNVWEALSAIGTIGAVIVSLVLAYRKGKKDIKITAGYDQLFNNRVAIIVSKSPLEQVTIIDFGYIKLKKVSLKSESYFISEDGVHQIADTLPFNFHLQLRIYFTFFNSLKIKQGDKIRYYIKDIEGNIYKSPKFLFYNNEYKN
;
A
#
# COMPACT_ATOMS: atom_id res chain seq x y z
N MET A 1 6.69 -55.43 28.42
CA MET A 1 5.65 -54.64 27.73
C MET A 1 6.22 -54.25 26.36
N LYS A 2 5.74 -54.82 25.26
CA LYS A 2 6.21 -54.47 23.91
C LYS A 2 5.41 -53.25 23.43
N ILE A 3 6.09 -52.12 23.23
CA ILE A 3 5.48 -50.94 22.60
C ILE A 3 5.37 -51.26 21.11
N ASN A 4 4.17 -51.63 20.66
CA ASN A 4 3.90 -51.84 19.25
C ASN A 4 3.54 -50.47 18.66
N ILE A 5 4.53 -49.77 18.11
CA ILE A 5 4.29 -48.50 17.41
C ILE A 5 3.63 -48.86 16.08
N ASP A 6 2.37 -48.50 15.92
CA ASP A 6 1.60 -48.73 14.70
C ASP A 6 2.05 -47.75 13.62
N LEU A 7 3.14 -48.12 12.93
CA LEU A 7 3.81 -47.31 11.91
C LEU A 7 2.87 -46.93 10.75
N GLY A 8 1.81 -47.69 10.50
CA GLY A 8 0.78 -47.38 9.49
C GLY A 8 0.01 -46.11 9.83
N ASN A 9 -0.50 -46.01 11.05
CA ASN A 9 -1.22 -44.82 11.53
C ASN A 9 -0.32 -43.56 11.56
N VAL A 10 0.96 -43.72 11.92
CA VAL A 10 1.91 -42.60 11.93
C VAL A 10 2.21 -42.12 10.51
N TRP A 11 2.36 -43.05 9.56
CA TRP A 11 2.63 -42.72 8.16
C TRP A 11 1.44 -42.03 7.47
N GLU A 12 0.22 -42.52 7.72
CA GLU A 12 -1.01 -41.90 7.22
C GLU A 12 -1.24 -40.50 7.80
N ALA A 13 -1.00 -40.32 9.11
CA ALA A 13 -1.05 -39.00 9.73
C ALA A 13 0.00 -38.04 9.14
N LEU A 14 1.23 -38.52 8.89
CA LEU A 14 2.28 -37.73 8.26
C LEU A 14 1.90 -37.31 6.83
N SER A 15 1.29 -38.22 6.08
CA SER A 15 0.78 -37.96 4.72
C SER A 15 -0.30 -36.88 4.73
N ALA A 16 -1.28 -36.99 5.63
CA ALA A 16 -2.34 -36.01 5.79
C ALA A 16 -1.80 -34.62 6.18
N ILE A 17 -0.83 -34.55 7.11
CA ILE A 17 -0.15 -33.30 7.47
C ILE A 17 0.59 -32.72 6.26
N GLY A 18 1.26 -33.57 5.48
CA GLY A 18 1.94 -33.18 4.25
C GLY A 18 0.98 -32.55 3.23
N THR A 19 -0.20 -33.16 3.03
CA THR A 19 -1.23 -32.63 2.13
C THR A 19 -1.76 -31.28 2.63
N ILE A 20 -2.06 -31.14 3.92
CA ILE A 20 -2.52 -29.86 4.51
C ILE A 20 -1.46 -28.77 4.30
N GLY A 21 -0.19 -29.10 4.56
CA GLY A 21 0.93 -28.18 4.33
C GLY A 21 1.02 -27.72 2.87
N ALA A 22 0.94 -28.65 1.93
CA ALA A 22 0.97 -28.35 0.49
C ALA A 22 -0.20 -27.45 0.06
N VAL A 23 -1.41 -27.71 0.57
CA VAL A 23 -2.61 -26.89 0.31
C VAL A 23 -2.42 -25.46 0.84
N ILE A 24 -1.94 -25.31 2.08
CA ILE A 24 -1.67 -23.98 2.68
C ILE A 24 -0.65 -23.22 1.84
N VAL A 25 0.47 -23.84 1.47
CA VAL A 25 1.49 -23.21 0.63
C VAL A 25 0.92 -22.80 -0.73
N SER A 26 0.08 -23.65 -1.33
CA SER A 26 -0.55 -23.38 -2.62
C SER A 26 -1.50 -22.19 -2.56
N LEU A 27 -2.33 -22.11 -1.51
CA LEU A 27 -3.20 -20.95 -1.23
C LEU A 27 -2.39 -19.67 -1.03
N VAL A 28 -1.29 -19.74 -0.26
CA VAL A 28 -0.42 -18.58 -0.02
C VAL A 28 0.23 -18.10 -1.31
N LEU A 29 0.71 -19.01 -2.16
CA LEU A 29 1.29 -18.67 -3.46
C LEU A 29 0.25 -18.10 -4.43
N ALA A 30 -0.93 -18.71 -4.51
CA ALA A 30 -2.04 -18.21 -5.32
C ALA A 30 -2.46 -16.80 -4.89
N TYR A 31 -2.59 -16.57 -3.58
CA TYR A 31 -2.88 -15.26 -3.01
C TYR A 31 -1.80 -14.22 -3.33
N ARG A 32 -0.51 -14.60 -3.28
CA ARG A 32 0.60 -13.70 -3.67
C ARG A 32 0.61 -13.39 -5.16
N LYS A 33 0.30 -14.37 -6.02
CA LYS A 33 0.27 -14.21 -7.48
C LYS A 33 -0.90 -13.34 -7.96
N GLY A 34 -2.02 -13.36 -7.24
CA GLY A 34 -3.19 -12.53 -7.54
C GLY A 34 -3.03 -11.04 -7.17
N LYS A 35 -1.92 -10.64 -6.54
CA LYS A 35 -1.70 -9.22 -6.22
C LYS A 35 -1.45 -8.42 -7.48
N LYS A 36 -2.20 -7.33 -7.60
CA LYS A 36 -2.10 -6.36 -8.69
C LYS A 36 -0.72 -5.71 -8.72
N ASP A 37 -0.18 -5.48 -9.91
CA ASP A 37 1.10 -4.79 -10.10
C ASP A 37 0.91 -3.27 -10.03
N ILE A 38 0.83 -2.78 -8.80
CA ILE A 38 0.69 -1.35 -8.52
C ILE A 38 2.01 -0.81 -7.99
N LYS A 39 2.57 0.14 -8.73
CA LYS A 39 3.77 0.87 -8.36
C LYS A 39 3.41 2.24 -7.80
N ILE A 40 3.96 2.55 -6.63
CA ILE A 40 3.86 3.86 -5.99
C ILE A 40 5.24 4.50 -5.95
N THR A 41 5.34 5.72 -6.46
CA THR A 41 6.53 6.55 -6.34
C THR A 41 6.18 7.85 -5.64
N ALA A 42 7.07 8.37 -4.80
CA ALA A 42 6.88 9.65 -4.12
C ALA A 42 8.06 10.56 -4.43
N GLY A 43 7.78 11.84 -4.67
CA GLY A 43 8.78 12.87 -4.94
C GLY A 43 8.28 14.25 -4.52
N TYR A 44 9.21 15.17 -4.26
CA TYR A 44 8.85 16.57 -4.07
C TYR A 44 8.35 17.16 -5.38
N ASP A 45 7.28 17.95 -5.30
CA ASP A 45 6.88 18.77 -6.42
C ASP A 45 7.85 19.95 -6.52
N GLN A 46 8.63 20.00 -7.60
CA GLN A 46 9.62 21.06 -7.82
C GLN A 46 8.97 22.44 -8.02
N LEU A 47 7.71 22.48 -8.45
CA LEU A 47 6.97 23.73 -8.67
C LEU A 47 6.40 24.28 -7.35
N PHE A 48 6.16 23.39 -6.38
CA PHE A 48 5.55 23.75 -5.09
C PHE A 48 6.34 23.09 -3.95
N ASN A 49 7.34 23.82 -3.44
CA ASN A 49 8.30 23.40 -2.41
C ASN A 49 7.69 22.83 -1.10
N ASN A 50 6.39 22.99 -0.89
CA ASN A 50 5.67 22.45 0.26
C ASN A 50 4.67 21.34 -0.11
N ARG A 51 4.91 20.62 -1.22
CA ARG A 51 4.06 19.51 -1.66
C ARG A 51 4.91 18.28 -2.00
N VAL A 52 4.40 17.11 -1.62
CA VAL A 52 4.89 15.85 -2.17
C VAL A 52 3.85 15.31 -3.14
N ALA A 53 4.30 15.00 -4.34
CA ALA A 53 3.51 14.26 -5.31
C ALA A 53 3.77 12.76 -5.11
N ILE A 54 2.68 12.01 -4.99
CA ILE A 54 2.70 10.57 -5.16
C ILE A 54 2.17 10.26 -6.55
N ILE A 55 2.91 9.43 -7.26
CA ILE A 55 2.49 8.84 -8.51
C ILE A 55 2.14 7.38 -8.24
N VAL A 56 0.88 7.04 -8.50
CA VAL A 56 0.38 5.67 -8.51
C VAL A 56 0.22 5.25 -9.96
N SER A 57 0.87 4.16 -10.34
CA SER A 57 0.76 3.58 -11.68
C SER A 57 0.40 2.11 -11.56
N LYS A 58 -0.44 1.64 -12.47
CA LYS A 58 -0.88 0.24 -12.53
C LYS A 58 -0.78 -0.29 -13.96
N SER A 59 -0.89 -1.60 -14.11
CA SER A 59 -1.07 -2.20 -15.44
C SER A 59 -2.37 -1.71 -16.11
N PRO A 60 -2.39 -1.52 -17.45
CA PRO A 60 -3.59 -1.18 -18.20
C PRO A 60 -4.73 -2.19 -18.03
N LEU A 61 -4.38 -3.47 -17.78
CA LEU A 61 -5.32 -4.57 -17.69
C LEU A 61 -5.97 -4.71 -16.31
N GLU A 62 -5.48 -3.98 -15.30
CA GLU A 62 -5.95 -4.10 -13.92
C GLU A 62 -6.95 -3.00 -13.57
N GLN A 63 -8.05 -3.34 -12.90
CA GLN A 63 -8.91 -2.33 -12.29
C GLN A 63 -8.55 -2.18 -10.81
N VAL A 64 -8.26 -0.94 -10.39
CA VAL A 64 -7.86 -0.61 -9.02
C VAL A 64 -8.79 0.47 -8.48
N THR A 65 -9.54 0.09 -7.46
CA THR A 65 -10.34 1.01 -6.64
C THR A 65 -9.59 1.32 -5.36
N ILE A 66 -9.22 2.58 -5.17
CA ILE A 66 -8.59 3.07 -3.94
C ILE A 66 -9.69 3.37 -2.93
N ILE A 67 -9.50 2.91 -1.69
CA ILE A 67 -10.43 3.17 -0.57
C ILE A 67 -9.78 3.95 0.58
N ASP A 68 -8.45 3.92 0.68
CA ASP A 68 -7.69 4.66 1.69
C ASP A 68 -6.27 4.93 1.18
N PHE A 69 -5.63 5.94 1.74
CA PHE A 69 -4.25 6.31 1.42
C PHE A 69 -3.67 7.13 2.58
N GLY A 70 -2.35 7.21 2.63
CA GLY A 70 -1.67 7.98 3.67
C GLY A 70 -0.19 7.66 3.74
N TYR A 71 0.38 7.75 4.95
CA TYR A 71 1.79 7.46 5.18
C TYR A 71 2.03 6.47 6.32
N ILE A 72 3.22 5.89 6.31
CA ILE A 72 3.74 4.94 7.27
C ILE A 72 5.09 5.45 7.74
N LYS A 73 5.16 5.85 9.01
CA LYS A 73 6.41 6.15 9.73
C LYS A 73 6.74 5.04 10.71
N LEU A 74 6.06 5.06 11.86
CA LEU A 74 6.05 3.99 12.87
C LEU A 74 4.73 3.21 12.83
N LYS A 75 3.63 3.96 12.72
CA LYS A 75 2.28 3.44 12.49
C LYS A 75 1.73 3.97 11.17
N LYS A 76 0.68 3.31 10.68
CA LYS A 76 -0.10 3.80 9.54
C LYS A 76 -0.91 5.01 9.98
N VAL A 77 -0.93 6.04 9.16
CA VAL A 77 -1.74 7.24 9.34
C VAL A 77 -2.48 7.48 8.03
N SER A 78 -3.80 7.36 8.08
CA SER A 78 -4.67 7.71 6.95
C SER A 78 -4.73 9.22 6.81
N LEU A 79 -4.68 9.69 5.56
CA LEU A 79 -4.75 11.11 5.22
C LEU A 79 -6.03 11.45 4.45
N LYS A 80 -7.03 10.56 4.50
CA LYS A 80 -8.27 10.69 3.72
C LYS A 80 -8.91 12.07 3.81
N SER A 81 -8.99 12.64 5.00
CA SER A 81 -9.66 13.92 5.28
C SER A 81 -8.85 15.17 4.92
N GLU A 82 -7.54 15.05 4.69
CA GLU A 82 -6.61 16.20 4.65
C GLU A 82 -5.92 16.37 3.29
N SER A 83 -6.30 15.59 2.29
CA SER A 83 -5.58 15.51 1.02
C SER A 83 -6.50 15.74 -0.19
N TYR A 84 -5.91 16.21 -1.29
CA TYR A 84 -6.57 16.45 -2.57
C TYR A 84 -5.79 15.76 -3.69
N PHE A 85 -6.42 15.51 -4.82
CA PHE A 85 -5.73 15.13 -6.05
C PHE A 85 -6.02 16.15 -7.14
N ILE A 86 -5.13 16.21 -8.13
CA ILE A 86 -5.31 17.07 -9.30
C ILE A 86 -5.51 16.13 -10.48
N SER A 87 -6.70 16.16 -11.07
CA SER A 87 -7.02 15.52 -12.35
C SER A 87 -7.07 16.58 -13.47
N GLU A 88 -7.24 16.12 -14.71
CA GLU A 88 -7.41 17.02 -15.87
C GLU A 88 -8.56 18.02 -15.65
N ASP A 89 -9.61 17.60 -14.94
CA ASP A 89 -10.81 18.42 -14.68
C ASP A 89 -10.68 19.35 -13.45
N GLY A 90 -9.55 19.35 -12.73
CA GLY A 90 -9.29 20.27 -11.63
C GLY A 90 -8.80 19.62 -10.33
N VAL A 91 -8.95 20.36 -9.22
CA VAL A 91 -8.51 19.94 -7.87
C VAL A 91 -9.69 19.38 -7.11
N HIS A 92 -9.57 18.14 -6.62
CA HIS A 92 -10.63 17.45 -5.90
C HIS A 92 -10.16 17.01 -4.51
N GLN A 93 -10.96 17.26 -3.48
CA GLN A 93 -10.70 16.73 -2.14
C GLN A 93 -10.91 15.20 -2.15
N ILE A 94 -9.94 14.43 -1.64
CA ILE A 94 -9.95 12.97 -1.78
C ILE A 94 -11.03 12.33 -0.88
N ALA A 95 -11.31 12.93 0.29
CA ALA A 95 -12.28 12.39 1.24
C ALA A 95 -13.65 12.11 0.58
N ASP A 96 -14.10 13.04 -0.25
CA ASP A 96 -15.44 13.06 -0.85
C ASP A 96 -15.52 12.28 -2.17
N THR A 97 -14.37 11.86 -2.69
CA THR A 97 -14.23 11.18 -3.99
C THR A 97 -13.84 9.72 -3.85
N LEU A 98 -13.56 9.25 -2.62
CA LEU A 98 -13.35 7.83 -2.35
C LEU A 98 -14.68 7.10 -2.13
N PRO A 99 -14.86 5.87 -2.68
CA PRO A 99 -13.87 5.09 -3.42
C PRO A 99 -13.62 5.62 -4.85
N PHE A 100 -12.37 5.60 -5.29
CA PHE A 100 -11.95 6.19 -6.57
C PHE A 100 -11.26 5.18 -7.49
N ASN A 101 -11.56 5.24 -8.78
CA ASN A 101 -10.94 4.44 -9.84
C ASN A 101 -10.14 5.32 -10.78
N PHE A 102 -8.95 4.86 -11.20
CA PHE A 102 -8.10 5.55 -12.17
C PHE A 102 -7.71 4.62 -13.32
N HIS A 103 -7.49 5.18 -14.51
CA HIS A 103 -7.31 4.39 -15.73
C HIS A 103 -5.90 3.82 -15.93
N LEU A 104 -4.84 4.61 -15.81
CA LEU A 104 -3.46 4.15 -16.07
C LEU A 104 -2.52 4.65 -14.99
N GLN A 105 -2.54 5.96 -14.79
CA GLN A 105 -1.72 6.64 -13.83
C GLN A 105 -2.58 7.65 -13.09
N LEU A 106 -2.33 7.76 -11.79
CA LEU A 106 -2.94 8.74 -10.92
C LEU A 106 -1.83 9.49 -10.22
N ARG A 107 -1.85 10.82 -10.32
CA ARG A 107 -0.97 11.68 -9.54
C ARG A 107 -1.76 12.29 -8.41
N ILE A 108 -1.36 11.97 -7.19
CA ILE A 108 -1.97 12.46 -5.95
C ILE A 108 -1.01 13.46 -5.33
N TYR A 109 -1.47 14.66 -5.04
CA TYR A 109 -0.64 15.71 -4.43
C TYR A 109 -0.97 15.85 -2.96
N PHE A 110 0.04 15.83 -2.12
CA PHE A 110 -0.08 16.02 -0.68
C PHE A 110 0.47 17.40 -0.37
N THR A 111 -0.36 18.33 0.10
CA THR A 111 0.20 19.52 0.75
C THR A 111 0.51 19.20 2.19
N PHE A 112 1.67 19.64 2.66
CA PHE A 112 2.00 19.70 4.07
C PHE A 112 1.33 20.93 4.70
N PHE A 113 -0.01 21.00 4.72
CA PHE A 113 -0.69 22.02 5.50
C PHE A 113 -0.81 21.54 6.95
N ASN A 114 0.25 21.72 7.73
CA ASN A 114 0.31 21.64 9.21
C ASN A 114 -0.15 20.34 9.91
N SER A 115 -0.75 19.37 9.21
CA SER A 115 -1.44 18.23 9.83
C SER A 115 -0.58 16.97 9.94
N LEU A 116 0.50 16.92 9.18
CA LEU A 116 1.44 15.82 9.20
C LEU A 116 2.34 15.95 10.42
N LYS A 117 2.13 15.09 11.43
CA LYS A 117 3.03 14.88 12.59
C LYS A 117 4.38 14.26 12.17
N ILE A 118 4.94 14.73 11.06
CA ILE A 118 6.19 14.29 10.44
C ILE A 118 7.19 15.43 10.63
N LYS A 119 8.36 15.11 11.16
CA LYS A 119 9.45 16.04 11.40
C LYS A 119 10.48 15.93 10.27
N GLN A 120 11.19 17.02 10.00
CA GLN A 120 12.32 17.02 9.08
C GLN A 120 13.30 15.89 9.43
N GLY A 121 13.73 15.13 8.42
CA GLY A 121 14.59 13.96 8.56
C GLY A 121 13.85 12.64 8.83
N ASP A 122 12.53 12.66 9.00
CA ASP A 122 11.76 11.42 9.15
C ASP A 122 11.79 10.58 7.88
N LYS A 123 11.96 9.26 8.04
CA LYS A 123 11.82 8.29 6.95
C LYS A 123 10.39 7.76 6.93
N ILE A 124 9.67 8.05 5.87
CA ILE A 124 8.28 7.65 5.69
C ILE A 124 8.13 6.80 4.42
N ARG A 125 7.04 6.04 4.33
CA ARG A 125 6.55 5.46 3.09
C ARG A 125 5.12 5.91 2.90
N TYR A 126 4.76 6.32 1.70
CA TYR A 126 3.36 6.52 1.41
C TYR A 126 2.71 5.20 1.02
N TYR A 127 1.40 5.11 1.23
CA TYR A 127 0.63 3.93 0.89
C TYR A 127 -0.70 4.30 0.25
N ILE A 128 -1.19 3.37 -0.57
CA ILE A 128 -2.60 3.28 -0.93
C ILE A 128 -3.14 1.92 -0.51
N LYS A 129 -4.44 1.87 -0.25
CA LYS A 129 -5.18 0.66 0.07
C LYS A 129 -6.28 0.47 -0.96
N ASP A 130 -6.34 -0.73 -1.53
CA ASP A 130 -7.42 -1.08 -2.47
C ASP A 130 -8.64 -1.67 -1.75
N ILE A 131 -9.72 -1.86 -2.50
CA ILE A 131 -10.98 -2.45 -2.02
C ILE A 131 -10.83 -3.90 -1.50
N GLU A 132 -9.82 -4.63 -1.99
CA GLU A 132 -9.47 -5.98 -1.54
C GLU A 132 -8.65 -5.95 -0.23
N GLY A 133 -8.28 -4.76 0.25
CA GLY A 133 -7.52 -4.55 1.47
C GLY A 133 -6.01 -4.66 1.30
N ASN A 134 -5.51 -4.86 0.08
CA ASN A 134 -4.09 -4.86 -0.22
C ASN A 134 -3.51 -3.46 0.01
N ILE A 135 -2.29 -3.43 0.56
CA ILE A 135 -1.58 -2.18 0.84
C ILE A 135 -0.32 -2.14 -0.01
N TYR A 136 -0.29 -1.17 -0.90
CA TYR A 136 0.83 -0.89 -1.78
C TYR A 136 1.60 0.28 -1.18
N LYS A 137 2.94 0.24 -1.27
CA LYS A 137 3.81 1.18 -0.56
C LYS A 137 4.83 1.77 -1.51
N SER A 138 5.12 3.05 -1.33
CA SER A 138 6.25 3.69 -2.00
C SER A 138 7.59 3.16 -1.45
N PRO A 139 8.69 3.38 -2.18
CA PRO A 139 10.02 3.41 -1.59
C PRO A 139 10.07 4.32 -0.35
N LYS A 140 11.02 4.04 0.54
CA LYS A 140 11.26 4.93 1.69
C LYS A 140 11.68 6.30 1.17
N PHE A 141 11.05 7.32 1.71
CA PHE A 141 11.24 8.72 1.35
C PHE A 141 11.69 9.48 2.60
N LEU A 142 12.73 10.30 2.45
CA LEU A 142 13.19 11.18 3.52
C LEU A 142 12.37 12.47 3.46
N PHE A 143 11.63 12.74 4.53
CA PHE A 143 10.86 13.97 4.64
C PHE A 143 11.77 15.16 4.92
N TYR A 144 11.59 16.21 4.15
CA TYR A 144 12.32 17.44 4.15
C TYR A 144 11.28 18.54 4.03
N ASN A 145 11.14 19.33 5.09
CA ASN A 145 10.29 20.49 5.05
C ASN A 145 11.09 21.62 4.42
N ASN A 146 10.64 22.10 3.27
CA ASN A 146 11.21 23.26 2.58
C ASN A 146 10.41 24.52 2.91
N GLU A 147 9.89 24.61 4.14
CA GLU A 147 9.46 25.88 4.72
C GLU A 147 10.62 26.86 4.57
N TYR A 148 10.39 27.86 3.73
CA TYR A 148 11.35 28.91 3.43
C TYR A 148 11.90 29.45 4.75
N LYS A 149 13.22 29.33 4.93
CA LYS A 149 13.95 30.28 5.78
C LYS A 149 13.83 31.64 5.11
N ASN A 150 12.76 32.36 5.39
CA ASN A 150 12.62 33.80 5.16
C ASN A 150 11.99 34.39 6.41
#